data_AF-A0A2U8PZQ3-F1
#
_entry.id   AF-A0A2U8PZQ3-F1
#
_cell.length_a   1.000
_cell.length_b   1.000
_cell.length_c   1.000
_cell.angle_alpha   90.00
_cell.angle_beta   90.00
_cell.angle_gamma   90.00
#
_symmetry.space_group_name_H-M   'P 1'
#
loop_
_entity.id
_entity.type
_entity.pdbx_description
1 polymer ?
#
loop_
_entity_poly.entity_id
_entity_poly.type
_entity_poly.pdbx_seq_one_letter_code
_entity_poly.pdbx_strand_id
1 'polypeptide(L)'
;MAKVDTSLVAHLPLFAGVTPEALDEILREARSARYPKNSVIFEQGADAQSFFLLLHGHVRAAKTTPTGEQIVVRYVAPGETFGLAMAIGAVQYPATALAVDDSVVLIWPTSAWPRLVERFPSLAANTLQTVGTRLQESHTRILEMSTQQVEQRIAHALLRLAKQSGKKLDHGIEIDFPISRQDIAQMTGTTLHTVSRILSGWESQGLVESGRQRIILREPHRIVVLAERSADSGAA
;
A
#
# COMPACT_ATOMS: atom_id res chain seq x y z
N MET A 1 18.04 14.66 17.74
CA MET A 1 17.37 13.70 16.84
C MET A 1 18.40 13.19 15.85
N ALA A 2 18.45 11.89 15.58
CA ALA A 2 19.41 11.35 14.63
C ALA A 2 19.14 11.93 13.22
N LYS A 3 20.16 12.54 12.61
CA LYS A 3 20.07 13.01 11.21
C LYS A 3 19.90 11.76 10.34
N VAL A 4 18.89 11.75 9.48
CA VAL A 4 18.69 10.67 8.51
C VAL A 4 19.84 10.75 7.52
N ASP A 5 20.58 9.65 7.37
CA ASP A 5 21.64 9.57 6.37
C ASP A 5 21.00 9.62 4.97
N THR A 6 21.41 10.62 4.17
CA THR A 6 20.85 10.87 2.84
C THR A 6 21.06 9.69 1.91
N SER A 7 22.15 8.93 2.08
CA SER A 7 22.46 7.75 1.27
C SER A 7 21.39 6.65 1.40
N LEU A 8 20.70 6.59 2.53
CA LEU A 8 19.64 5.60 2.80
C LEU A 8 18.33 5.93 2.08
N VAL A 9 18.14 7.16 1.61
CA VAL A 9 16.86 7.61 1.03
C VAL A 9 17.00 8.18 -0.37
N ALA A 10 18.19 8.57 -0.81
CA ALA A 10 18.42 9.21 -2.11
C ALA A 10 17.93 8.38 -3.32
N HIS A 11 17.92 7.05 -3.18
CA HIS A 11 17.46 6.13 -4.23
C HIS A 11 15.93 6.01 -4.34
N LEU A 12 15.18 6.57 -3.39
CA LEU A 12 13.72 6.42 -3.34
C LEU A 12 13.05 7.27 -4.43
N PRO A 13 11.94 6.80 -5.03
CA PRO A 13 11.27 7.49 -6.13
C PRO A 13 10.89 8.94 -5.84
N LEU A 14 10.57 9.25 -4.57
CA LEU A 14 10.25 10.61 -4.14
C LEU A 14 11.40 11.62 -4.41
N PHE A 15 12.64 11.16 -4.33
CA PHE A 15 13.85 11.98 -4.43
C PHE A 15 14.58 11.83 -5.77
N ALA A 16 13.98 11.16 -6.75
CA ALA A 16 14.56 11.05 -8.09
C ALA A 16 14.84 12.45 -8.68
N GLY A 17 16.05 12.68 -9.15
CA GLY A 17 16.45 13.97 -9.72
C GLY A 17 16.56 15.13 -8.70
N VAL A 18 16.59 14.85 -7.40
CA VAL A 18 16.91 15.81 -6.34
C VAL A 18 18.42 15.76 -6.06
N THR A 19 19.09 16.93 -6.02
CA THR A 19 20.54 16.97 -5.72
C THR A 19 20.81 16.61 -4.25
N PRO A 20 22.01 16.15 -3.89
CA PRO A 20 22.36 15.84 -2.51
C PRO A 20 22.11 17.01 -1.54
N GLU A 21 22.42 18.24 -1.95
CA GLU A 21 22.21 19.45 -1.14
C GLU A 21 20.72 19.73 -0.93
N ALA A 22 19.92 19.61 -1.99
CA ALA A 22 18.47 19.78 -1.93
C ALA A 22 17.81 18.69 -1.07
N LEU A 23 18.30 17.45 -1.15
CA LEU A 23 17.82 16.35 -0.31
C LEU A 23 18.11 16.63 1.17
N ASP A 24 19.32 17.11 1.49
CA ASP A 24 19.70 17.52 2.84
C ASP A 24 18.81 18.66 3.38
N GLU A 25 18.34 19.56 2.51
CA GLU A 25 17.36 20.59 2.86
C GLU A 25 15.97 20.03 3.11
N ILE A 26 15.47 19.16 2.23
CA ILE A 26 14.16 18.52 2.42
C ILE A 26 14.14 17.72 3.72
N LEU A 27 15.21 16.99 4.03
CA LEU A 27 15.31 16.16 5.23
C LEU A 27 15.49 16.97 6.53
N ARG A 28 15.97 18.22 6.45
CA ARG A 28 16.05 19.11 7.63
C ARG A 28 14.68 19.48 8.20
N GLU A 29 13.64 19.51 7.37
CA GLU A 29 12.26 19.72 7.80
C GLU A 29 11.55 18.41 8.19
N ALA A 30 12.24 17.26 8.06
CA ALA A 30 11.73 15.95 8.41
C ALA A 30 12.17 15.53 9.82
N ARG A 31 11.35 14.71 10.48
CA ARG A 31 11.78 13.89 11.63
C ARG A 31 11.53 12.42 11.36
N SER A 32 12.41 11.56 11.86
CA SER A 32 12.18 10.11 11.87
C SER A 32 11.34 9.69 13.08
N ALA A 33 10.45 8.73 12.91
CA ALA A 33 9.75 8.08 14.01
C ALA A 33 9.59 6.57 13.78
N ARG A 34 9.54 5.80 14.87
CA ARG A 34 9.20 4.38 14.84
C ARG A 34 7.76 4.20 15.33
N TYR A 35 6.99 3.40 14.62
CA TYR A 35 5.65 3.00 14.96
C TYR A 35 5.65 1.48 15.20
N PRO A 36 5.37 1.02 16.44
CA PRO A 36 5.23 -0.40 16.71
C PRO A 36 4.11 -1.02 15.88
N LYS A 37 4.19 -2.33 15.64
CA LYS A 37 3.10 -3.10 15.05
C LYS A 37 1.76 -2.78 15.72
N ASN A 38 0.71 -2.65 14.90
CA ASN A 38 -0.67 -2.32 15.25
C ASN A 38 -0.90 -0.89 15.80
N SER A 39 0.10 0.00 15.77
CA SER A 39 -0.09 1.38 16.20
C SER A 39 -0.71 2.25 15.10
N VAL A 40 -1.57 3.19 15.51
CA VAL A 40 -2.17 4.19 14.63
C VAL A 40 -1.16 5.31 14.38
N ILE A 41 -0.94 5.65 13.11
CA ILE A 41 -0.09 6.78 12.69
C ILE A 41 -0.92 8.07 12.63
N PHE A 42 -2.11 7.97 12.04
CA PHE A 42 -3.15 9.01 12.07
C PHE A 42 -4.53 8.39 11.83
N GLU A 43 -5.57 9.08 12.27
CA GLU A 43 -6.96 8.65 12.16
C GLU A 43 -7.69 9.33 11.01
N GLN A 44 -8.64 8.60 10.41
CA GLN A 44 -9.62 9.17 9.49
C GLN A 44 -10.36 10.35 10.13
N GLY A 45 -10.46 11.46 9.41
CA GLY A 45 -11.16 12.67 9.85
C GLY A 45 -10.33 13.58 10.76
N ALA A 46 -9.17 13.14 11.24
CA ALA A 46 -8.25 14.03 11.95
C ALA A 46 -7.63 15.06 10.98
N ASP A 47 -7.32 16.25 11.49
CA ASP A 47 -6.65 17.29 10.74
C ASP A 47 -5.29 16.80 10.21
N ALA A 48 -5.03 17.05 8.93
CA ALA A 48 -3.85 16.55 8.27
C ALA A 48 -2.62 17.39 8.56
N GLN A 49 -2.05 17.22 9.76
CA GLN A 49 -0.92 18.01 10.25
C GLN A 49 0.44 17.57 9.71
N SER A 50 0.53 16.37 9.12
CA SER A 50 1.78 15.84 8.57
C SER A 50 1.60 14.99 7.31
N PHE A 51 2.65 14.90 6.51
CA PHE A 51 2.79 13.88 5.47
C PHE A 51 4.03 13.02 5.73
N PHE A 52 4.06 11.84 5.12
CA PHE A 52 4.95 10.77 5.54
C PHE A 52 5.62 10.08 4.36
N LEU A 53 6.80 9.50 4.61
CA LEU A 53 7.47 8.53 3.76
C LEU A 53 7.80 7.30 4.59
N LEU A 54 7.39 6.12 4.12
CA LEU A 54 7.70 4.86 4.80
C LEU A 54 9.12 4.42 4.44
N LEU A 55 9.99 4.23 5.43
CA LEU A 55 11.37 3.76 5.24
C LEU A 55 11.50 2.25 5.46
N HIS A 56 10.74 1.71 6.40
CA HIS A 56 10.75 0.29 6.75
C HIS A 56 9.39 -0.12 7.30
N GLY A 57 9.05 -1.40 7.14
CA GLY A 57 7.76 -1.97 7.54
C GLY A 57 6.65 -1.70 6.52
N HIS A 58 5.41 -1.86 6.96
CA HIS A 58 4.21 -1.75 6.15
C HIS A 58 3.11 -0.99 6.88
N VAL A 59 2.40 -0.12 6.15
CA VAL A 59 1.26 0.63 6.69
C VAL A 59 0.00 0.26 5.93
N ARG A 60 -1.08 -0.03 6.65
CA ARG A 60 -2.41 -0.26 6.08
C ARG A 60 -3.20 1.04 6.16
N ALA A 61 -3.65 1.53 5.00
CA ALA A 61 -4.63 2.61 4.94
C ALA A 61 -6.04 1.99 4.86
N ALA A 62 -6.88 2.27 5.85
CA ALA A 62 -8.23 1.73 5.94
C ALA A 62 -9.26 2.84 6.20
N LYS A 63 -10.46 2.67 5.65
CA LYS A 63 -11.61 3.53 5.94
C LYS A 63 -12.65 2.78 6.75
N THR A 64 -13.28 3.50 7.67
CA THR A 64 -14.49 3.04 8.35
C THR A 64 -15.69 3.60 7.61
N THR A 65 -16.62 2.74 7.19
CA THR A 65 -17.90 3.15 6.61
C THR A 65 -18.82 3.72 7.70
N PRO A 66 -19.90 4.45 7.33
CA PRO A 66 -20.91 4.89 8.30
C PRO A 66 -21.58 3.74 9.06
N THR A 67 -21.60 2.53 8.49
CA THR A 67 -22.13 1.32 9.13
C THR A 67 -21.11 0.61 10.03
N GLY A 68 -19.89 1.16 10.17
CA GLY A 68 -18.82 0.62 11.02
C GLY A 68 -17.93 -0.43 10.34
N GLU A 69 -18.16 -0.73 9.06
CA GLU A 69 -17.35 -1.69 8.32
C GLU A 69 -15.98 -1.10 7.98
N GLN A 70 -14.93 -1.91 8.13
CA GLN A 70 -13.58 -1.55 7.75
C GLN A 70 -13.31 -1.96 6.29
N ILE A 71 -12.85 -1.02 5.48
CA ILE A 71 -12.42 -1.23 4.10
C ILE A 71 -10.93 -0.93 4.00
N VAL A 72 -10.13 -1.91 3.59
CA VAL A 72 -8.71 -1.70 3.33
C VAL A 72 -8.57 -1.01 1.98
N VAL A 73 -8.18 0.27 2.03
CA VAL A 73 -7.96 1.08 0.82
C VAL A 73 -6.68 0.64 0.13
N ARG A 74 -5.59 0.47 0.86
CA ARG A 74 -4.32 -0.04 0.30
C ARG A 74 -3.33 -0.37 1.40
N TYR A 75 -2.27 -1.07 1.02
CA TYR A 75 -1.03 -1.13 1.78
C TYR A 75 -0.02 -0.12 1.24
N VAL A 76 0.82 0.38 2.12
CA VAL A 76 1.96 1.25 1.85
C VAL A 76 3.21 0.44 2.11
N ALA A 77 4.09 0.39 1.11
CA ALA A 77 5.37 -0.30 1.18
C ALA A 77 6.54 0.69 1.36
N PRO A 78 7.73 0.21 1.77
CA PRO A 78 8.91 1.06 1.88
C PRO A 78 9.19 1.85 0.60
N GLY A 79 9.56 3.11 0.74
CA GLY A 79 9.76 4.05 -0.35
C GLY A 79 8.51 4.80 -0.80
N GLU A 80 7.33 4.46 -0.30
CA GLU A 80 6.09 5.14 -0.64
C GLU A 80 5.72 6.25 0.35
N THR A 81 5.20 7.35 -0.21
CA THR A 81 4.62 8.43 0.58
C THR A 81 3.20 8.10 1.06
N PHE A 82 2.74 8.70 2.15
CA PHE A 82 1.35 8.63 2.56
C PHE A 82 0.96 9.85 3.41
N GLY A 83 -0.34 10.00 3.69
CA GLY A 83 -0.84 11.20 4.39
C GLY A 83 -0.72 12.50 3.58
N LEU A 84 -0.66 12.42 2.25
CA LEU A 84 -0.54 13.57 1.33
C LEU A 84 -1.86 14.36 1.17
N ALA A 85 -2.56 14.69 2.27
CA ALA A 85 -3.86 15.35 2.22
C ALA A 85 -3.79 16.71 1.50
N MET A 86 -2.82 17.57 1.87
CA MET A 86 -2.64 18.88 1.22
C MET A 86 -2.35 18.77 -0.28
N ALA A 87 -1.58 17.77 -0.71
CA ALA A 87 -1.24 17.59 -2.13
C ALA A 87 -2.48 17.28 -2.99
N ILE A 88 -3.56 16.79 -2.38
CA ILE A 88 -4.84 16.47 -3.04
C ILE A 88 -5.96 17.46 -2.67
N GLY A 89 -5.62 18.60 -2.05
CA GLY A 89 -6.60 19.61 -1.66
C GLY A 89 -7.48 19.24 -0.46
N ALA A 90 -7.09 18.23 0.33
CA ALA A 90 -7.80 17.82 1.54
C ALA A 90 -7.19 18.46 2.79
N VAL A 91 -8.04 18.81 3.76
CA VAL A 91 -7.63 19.36 5.07
C VAL A 91 -7.56 18.29 6.16
N GLN A 92 -8.24 17.16 5.97
CA GLN A 92 -8.31 16.03 6.91
C GLN A 92 -7.82 14.74 6.25
N TYR A 93 -7.36 13.80 7.06
CA TYR A 93 -6.98 12.48 6.55
C TYR A 93 -8.22 11.70 6.10
N PRO A 94 -8.26 11.21 4.84
CA PRO A 94 -9.44 10.53 4.31
C PRO A 94 -9.60 9.10 4.82
N ALA A 95 -8.59 8.55 5.48
CA ALA A 95 -8.49 7.17 5.95
C ALA A 95 -7.58 7.12 7.19
N THR A 96 -7.70 6.07 7.99
CA THR A 96 -6.78 5.76 9.09
C THR A 96 -5.56 5.03 8.54
N ALA A 97 -4.36 5.44 8.97
CA ALA A 97 -3.11 4.73 8.67
C ALA A 97 -2.61 3.98 9.90
N LEU A 98 -2.36 2.68 9.75
CA LEU A 98 -2.02 1.78 10.84
C LEU A 98 -0.78 0.94 10.49
N ALA A 99 0.20 0.87 11.37
CA ALA A 99 1.40 0.05 11.17
C ALA A 99 1.05 -1.43 11.27
N VAL A 100 1.41 -2.24 10.26
CA VAL A 100 1.08 -3.67 10.16
C VAL A 100 2.15 -4.55 10.81
N ASP A 101 3.37 -4.04 10.81
CA ASP A 101 4.57 -4.51 11.48
C ASP A 101 5.33 -3.30 12.04
N ASP A 102 6.47 -3.53 12.67
CA ASP A 102 7.30 -2.44 13.19
C ASP A 102 7.81 -1.57 12.04
N SER A 103 7.35 -0.31 12.02
CA SER A 103 7.56 0.59 10.90
C SER A 103 8.45 1.77 11.28
N VAL A 104 9.25 2.25 10.33
CA VAL A 104 10.05 3.48 10.45
C VAL A 104 9.60 4.44 9.36
N VAL A 105 9.29 5.68 9.74
CA VAL A 105 8.78 6.70 8.82
C VAL A 105 9.56 8.01 8.95
N LEU A 106 9.64 8.74 7.85
CA LEU A 106 9.91 10.18 7.86
C LEU A 106 8.59 10.94 7.92
N ILE A 107 8.58 12.02 8.70
CA ILE A 107 7.42 12.86 8.96
C ILE A 107 7.80 14.30 8.69
N TRP A 108 7.03 14.96 7.84
CA TRP A 108 7.11 16.40 7.61
C TRP A 108 5.82 17.07 8.07
N PRO A 109 5.88 18.28 8.66
CA PRO A 109 4.69 19.06 8.89
C PRO A 109 4.06 19.45 7.54
N THR A 110 2.74 19.35 7.45
CA THR A 110 1.99 19.72 6.24
C THR A 110 2.24 21.17 5.82
N SER A 111 2.52 22.06 6.77
CA SER A 111 2.88 23.47 6.51
C SER A 111 4.22 23.67 5.80
N ALA A 112 5.08 22.64 5.73
CA ALA A 112 6.29 22.67 4.91
C ALA A 112 5.99 22.46 3.42
N TRP A 113 4.87 21.81 3.09
CA TRP A 113 4.56 21.38 1.74
C TRP A 113 4.66 22.50 0.69
N PRO A 114 4.02 23.67 0.84
CA PRO A 114 4.06 24.72 -0.18
C PRO A 114 5.48 25.21 -0.47
N ARG A 115 6.30 25.41 0.57
CA ARG A 115 7.70 25.85 0.43
C ARG A 115 8.57 24.78 -0.24
N LEU A 116 8.40 23.51 0.15
CA LEU A 116 9.18 22.41 -0.40
C LEU A 116 8.92 22.22 -1.89
N VAL A 117 7.65 22.27 -2.34
CA VAL A 117 7.32 22.08 -3.75
C VAL A 117 7.68 23.29 -4.63
N GLU A 118 7.61 24.50 -4.08
CA GLU A 118 8.06 25.72 -4.76
C GLU A 118 9.58 25.71 -4.96
N ARG A 119 10.33 25.33 -3.92
CA ARG A 119 11.79 25.34 -3.94
C ARG A 119 12.40 24.14 -4.68
N PHE A 120 11.75 22.98 -4.64
CA PHE A 120 12.25 21.73 -5.22
C PHE A 120 11.26 21.14 -6.24
N PRO A 121 11.26 21.63 -7.50
CA PRO A 121 10.33 21.18 -8.53
C PRO A 121 10.35 19.66 -8.78
N SER A 122 11.52 19.00 -8.65
CA SER A 122 11.62 17.54 -8.77
C SER A 122 10.77 16.81 -7.72
N LEU A 123 10.72 17.31 -6.47
CA LEU A 123 9.89 16.74 -5.41
C LEU A 123 8.40 16.84 -5.76
N ALA A 124 7.98 17.98 -6.31
CA ALA A 124 6.62 18.22 -6.76
C ALA A 124 6.24 17.25 -7.90
N ALA A 125 7.09 17.15 -8.92
CA ALA A 125 6.89 16.25 -10.06
C ALA A 125 6.82 14.77 -9.62
N ASN A 126 7.74 14.33 -8.76
CA ASN A 126 7.76 12.96 -8.24
C ASN A 126 6.52 12.64 -7.40
N THR A 127 6.04 13.62 -6.63
CA THR A 127 4.80 13.46 -5.87
C THR A 127 3.57 13.41 -6.78
N LEU A 128 3.52 14.24 -7.82
CA LEU A 128 2.46 14.19 -8.82
C LEU A 128 2.43 12.84 -9.54
N GLN A 129 3.59 12.31 -9.94
CA GLN A 129 3.71 10.98 -10.53
C GLN A 129 3.20 9.88 -9.58
N THR A 130 3.50 10.01 -8.29
CA THR A 130 3.03 9.10 -7.25
C THR A 130 1.50 9.16 -7.10
N VAL A 131 0.92 10.36 -7.06
CA VAL A 131 -0.54 10.56 -7.00
C VAL A 131 -1.22 10.03 -8.27
N GLY A 132 -0.65 10.31 -9.44
CA GLY A 132 -1.15 9.82 -10.73
C GLY A 132 -1.16 8.29 -10.81
N THR A 133 -0.09 7.63 -10.35
CA THR A 133 -0.01 6.16 -10.27
C THR A 133 -1.12 5.60 -9.38
N ARG A 134 -1.34 6.20 -8.20
CA ARG A 134 -2.42 5.79 -7.27
C ARG A 134 -3.82 6.00 -7.83
N LEU A 135 -4.00 7.06 -8.63
CA LEU A 135 -5.27 7.33 -9.30
C LEU A 135 -5.55 6.22 -10.33
N GLN A 136 -4.56 5.86 -11.15
CA GLN A 136 -4.68 4.76 -12.11
C GLN A 136 -4.97 3.42 -11.40
N GLU A 137 -4.26 3.09 -10.33
CA GLU A 137 -4.54 1.90 -9.52
C GLU A 137 -5.95 1.90 -8.92
N SER A 138 -6.47 3.06 -8.56
CA SER A 138 -7.84 3.19 -8.06
C SER A 138 -8.88 2.99 -9.16
N HIS A 139 -8.64 3.52 -10.36
CA HIS A 139 -9.48 3.25 -11.54
C HIS A 139 -9.47 1.77 -11.94
N THR A 140 -8.30 1.13 -11.96
CA THR A 140 -8.20 -0.32 -12.21
C THR A 140 -9.06 -1.09 -11.23
N ARG A 141 -8.98 -0.78 -9.93
CA ARG A 141 -9.77 -1.46 -8.90
C ARG A 141 -11.28 -1.23 -9.06
N ILE A 142 -11.71 -0.05 -9.49
CA ILE A 142 -13.11 0.20 -9.82
C ILE A 142 -13.57 -0.73 -10.96
N LEU A 143 -12.78 -0.83 -12.04
CA LEU A 143 -13.08 -1.73 -13.15
C LEU A 143 -13.13 -3.20 -12.71
N GLU A 144 -12.17 -3.64 -11.89
CA GLU A 144 -12.15 -4.99 -11.31
C GLU A 144 -13.43 -5.27 -10.52
N MET A 145 -13.84 -4.34 -9.64
CA MET A 145 -15.07 -4.46 -8.85
C MET A 145 -16.33 -4.52 -9.71
N SER A 146 -16.36 -3.80 -10.84
CA SER A 146 -17.53 -3.73 -11.72
C SER A 146 -17.63 -4.90 -12.71
N THR A 147 -16.52 -5.54 -13.08
CA THR A 147 -16.49 -6.46 -14.23
C THR A 147 -16.02 -7.87 -13.89
N GLN A 148 -15.26 -8.05 -12.81
CA GLN A 148 -14.61 -9.32 -12.52
C GLN A 148 -15.33 -10.14 -11.45
N GLN A 149 -15.21 -11.46 -11.58
CA GLN A 149 -15.64 -12.40 -10.54
C GLN A 149 -14.76 -12.27 -9.28
N VAL A 150 -15.29 -12.68 -8.13
CA VAL A 150 -14.59 -12.57 -6.84
C VAL A 150 -13.23 -13.26 -6.86
N GLU A 151 -13.13 -14.43 -7.48
CA GLU A 151 -11.88 -15.20 -7.59
C GLU A 151 -10.78 -14.42 -8.32
N GLN A 152 -11.13 -13.74 -9.42
CA GLN A 152 -10.20 -12.90 -10.19
C GLN A 152 -9.72 -11.71 -9.35
N ARG A 153 -10.62 -11.05 -8.62
CA ARG A 153 -10.25 -9.93 -7.75
C ARG A 153 -9.30 -10.35 -6.64
N ILE A 154 -9.50 -11.55 -6.07
CA ILE A 154 -8.56 -12.13 -5.09
C ILE A 154 -7.20 -12.41 -5.75
N ALA A 155 -7.18 -12.97 -6.97
CA ALA A 155 -5.95 -13.24 -7.69
C ALA A 155 -5.16 -11.95 -7.94
N HIS A 156 -5.81 -10.93 -8.49
CA HIS A 156 -5.19 -9.61 -8.71
C HIS A 156 -4.70 -8.97 -7.42
N ALA A 157 -5.45 -9.07 -6.32
CA ALA A 157 -5.02 -8.55 -5.03
C ALA A 157 -3.74 -9.23 -4.52
N LEU A 158 -3.67 -10.56 -4.55
CA LEU A 158 -2.47 -11.28 -4.12
C LEU A 158 -1.27 -11.00 -5.02
N LEU A 159 -1.46 -10.94 -6.34
CA LEU A 159 -0.40 -10.63 -7.30
C LEU A 159 0.16 -9.22 -7.10
N ARG A 160 -0.71 -8.23 -6.84
CA ARG A 160 -0.28 -6.86 -6.50
C ARG A 160 0.57 -6.84 -5.24
N LEU A 161 0.11 -7.51 -4.18
CA LEU A 161 0.84 -7.57 -2.91
C LEU A 161 2.18 -8.30 -3.04
N ALA A 162 2.23 -9.40 -3.80
CA ALA A 162 3.47 -10.11 -4.09
C ALA A 162 4.44 -9.26 -4.95
N LYS A 163 3.92 -8.40 -5.84
CA LYS A 163 4.76 -7.46 -6.60
C LYS A 163 5.31 -6.34 -5.72
N GLN A 164 4.48 -5.82 -4.81
CA GLN A 164 4.81 -4.66 -3.97
C GLN A 164 5.73 -5.03 -2.79
N SER A 165 5.45 -6.17 -2.13
CA SER A 165 6.08 -6.61 -0.88
C SER A 165 6.36 -8.11 -0.91
N GLY A 166 6.78 -8.66 -2.05
CA GLY A 166 7.08 -10.09 -2.18
C GLY A 166 8.51 -10.43 -1.80
N LYS A 167 8.68 -11.43 -0.94
CA LYS A 167 9.95 -12.08 -0.67
C LYS A 167 10.02 -13.41 -1.43
N LYS A 168 11.01 -13.54 -2.31
CA LYS A 168 11.26 -14.79 -3.04
C LYS A 168 11.74 -15.86 -2.07
N LEU A 169 11.11 -17.03 -2.14
CA LEU A 169 11.50 -18.26 -1.47
C LEU A 169 11.77 -19.32 -2.53
N ASP A 170 12.43 -20.42 -2.14
CA ASP A 170 12.70 -21.53 -3.07
C ASP A 170 11.41 -22.16 -3.66
N HIS A 171 10.30 -22.02 -2.95
CA HIS A 171 9.02 -22.66 -3.27
C HIS A 171 7.88 -21.67 -3.58
N GLY A 172 8.18 -20.38 -3.80
CA GLY A 172 7.17 -19.39 -4.14
C GLY A 172 7.53 -17.96 -3.77
N ILE A 173 6.53 -17.08 -3.74
CA ILE A 173 6.67 -15.68 -3.31
C ILE A 173 5.81 -15.45 -2.08
N GLU A 174 6.43 -15.16 -0.94
CA GLU A 174 5.74 -14.80 0.30
C GLU A 174 5.40 -13.31 0.29
N ILE A 175 4.18 -12.95 0.70
CA ILE A 175 3.85 -11.56 1.01
C ILE A 175 4.52 -11.23 2.35
N ASP A 176 5.54 -10.38 2.33
CA ASP A 176 6.52 -10.16 3.40
C ASP A 176 5.99 -9.23 4.52
N PHE A 177 4.70 -9.37 4.85
CA PHE A 177 4.09 -8.75 6.02
C PHE A 177 2.85 -9.53 6.47
N PRO A 178 2.43 -9.38 7.75
CA PRO A 178 1.24 -10.07 8.25
C PRO A 178 -0.04 -9.66 7.50
N ILE A 179 -0.61 -10.58 6.72
CA ILE A 179 -1.87 -10.36 5.98
C ILE A 179 -2.88 -11.47 6.23
N SER A 180 -4.08 -11.09 6.68
CA SER A 180 -5.16 -12.04 6.97
C SER A 180 -6.13 -12.21 5.80
N ARG A 181 -6.92 -13.28 5.84
CA ARG A 181 -8.06 -13.49 4.93
C ARG A 181 -9.11 -12.38 5.04
N GLN A 182 -9.24 -11.76 6.24
CA GLN A 182 -10.12 -10.61 6.45
C GLN A 182 -9.62 -9.39 5.68
N ASP A 183 -8.31 -9.14 5.67
CA ASP A 183 -7.73 -8.03 4.91
C ASP A 183 -8.00 -8.19 3.41
N ILE A 184 -7.83 -9.40 2.87
CA ILE A 184 -8.12 -9.70 1.47
C ILE A 184 -9.61 -9.50 1.18
N ALA A 185 -10.50 -9.92 2.07
CA ALA A 185 -11.94 -9.73 1.92
C ALA A 185 -12.29 -8.24 1.82
N GLN A 186 -11.70 -7.43 2.70
CA GLN A 186 -11.86 -5.98 2.73
C GLN A 186 -11.26 -5.28 1.51
N MET A 187 -10.15 -5.79 0.96
CA MET A 187 -9.54 -5.27 -0.27
C MET A 187 -10.34 -5.61 -1.52
N THR A 188 -11.03 -6.76 -1.53
CA THR A 188 -11.68 -7.32 -2.74
C THR A 188 -13.21 -7.12 -2.75
N GLY A 189 -13.75 -6.45 -1.74
CA GLY A 189 -15.18 -6.18 -1.60
C GLY A 189 -16.00 -7.47 -1.54
N THR A 190 -15.54 -8.45 -0.76
CA THR A 190 -16.25 -9.72 -0.56
C THR A 190 -16.22 -10.12 0.91
N THR A 191 -16.79 -11.28 1.24
CA THR A 191 -16.86 -11.78 2.61
C THR A 191 -15.64 -12.62 2.97
N LEU A 192 -15.29 -12.63 4.26
CA LEU A 192 -14.27 -13.53 4.81
C LEU A 192 -14.53 -15.01 4.45
N HIS A 193 -15.80 -15.41 4.47
CA HIS A 193 -16.22 -16.76 4.09
C HIS A 193 -15.82 -17.07 2.64
N THR A 194 -16.14 -16.17 1.70
CA THR A 194 -15.81 -16.37 0.27
C THR A 194 -14.31 -16.42 0.04
N VAL A 195 -13.53 -15.51 0.63
CA VAL A 195 -12.05 -15.55 0.54
C VAL A 195 -11.52 -16.86 1.12
N SER A 196 -12.02 -17.30 2.27
CA SER A 196 -11.56 -18.52 2.91
C SER A 196 -11.83 -19.75 2.06
N ARG A 197 -13.01 -19.83 1.45
CA ARG A 197 -13.37 -20.93 0.54
C ARG A 197 -12.45 -20.97 -0.69
N ILE A 198 -12.20 -19.82 -1.31
CA ILE A 198 -11.34 -19.72 -2.51
C ILE A 198 -9.90 -20.07 -2.17
N LEU A 199 -9.31 -19.46 -1.13
CA LEU A 199 -7.92 -19.71 -0.75
C LEU A 199 -7.69 -21.15 -0.31
N SER A 200 -8.62 -21.76 0.43
CA SER A 200 -8.52 -23.19 0.78
C SER A 200 -8.62 -24.10 -0.44
N GLY A 201 -9.43 -23.73 -1.45
CA GLY A 201 -9.49 -24.44 -2.73
C GLY A 201 -8.22 -24.28 -3.57
N TRP A 202 -7.55 -23.12 -3.52
CA TRP A 202 -6.26 -22.92 -4.16
C TRP A 202 -5.12 -23.64 -3.43
N GLU A 203 -5.20 -23.73 -2.11
CA GLU A 203 -4.24 -24.45 -1.28
C GLU A 203 -4.27 -25.95 -1.55
N SER A 204 -5.47 -26.57 -1.68
CA SER A 204 -5.58 -27.98 -2.06
C SER A 204 -5.07 -28.28 -3.48
N GLN A 205 -5.01 -27.27 -4.35
CA GLN A 205 -4.43 -27.35 -5.69
C GLN A 205 -2.93 -27.01 -5.73
N GLY A 206 -2.32 -26.69 -4.58
CA GLY A 206 -0.92 -26.29 -4.48
C GLY A 206 -0.60 -24.91 -5.08
N LEU A 207 -1.59 -24.06 -5.33
CA LEU A 207 -1.39 -22.72 -5.91
C LEU A 207 -0.88 -21.71 -4.88
N VAL A 208 -1.35 -21.83 -3.64
CA VAL A 208 -0.99 -20.97 -2.52
C VAL A 208 -0.74 -21.81 -1.26
N GLU A 209 0.01 -21.25 -0.32
CA GLU A 209 0.08 -21.73 1.06
C GLU A 209 -0.49 -20.63 1.96
N SER A 210 -1.46 -20.95 2.82
CA SER A 210 -2.17 -19.97 3.64
C SER A 210 -2.11 -20.32 5.12
N GLY A 211 -1.33 -19.54 5.88
CA GLY A 211 -1.23 -19.65 7.33
C GLY A 211 -1.94 -18.51 8.08
N ARG A 212 -1.75 -18.46 9.41
CA ARG A 212 -2.22 -17.34 10.24
C ARG A 212 -1.45 -16.07 9.85
N GLN A 213 -2.16 -15.15 9.20
CA GLN A 213 -1.61 -13.89 8.68
C GLN A 213 -0.42 -14.06 7.70
N ARG A 214 -0.35 -15.19 6.98
CA ARG A 214 0.76 -15.52 6.09
C ARG A 214 0.22 -16.11 4.79
N ILE A 215 0.72 -15.64 3.65
CA ILE A 215 0.33 -16.14 2.34
C ILE A 215 1.56 -16.25 1.45
N ILE A 216 1.74 -17.42 0.83
CA ILE A 216 2.77 -17.68 -0.16
C ILE A 216 2.11 -18.07 -1.47
N LEU A 217 2.47 -17.41 -2.56
CA LEU A 217 2.07 -17.77 -3.91
C LEU A 217 3.07 -18.83 -4.41
N ARG A 218 2.66 -20.10 -4.39
CA ARG A 218 3.49 -21.24 -4.83
C ARG A 218 3.62 -21.26 -6.36
N GLU A 219 2.52 -20.95 -7.05
CA GLU A 219 2.46 -20.92 -8.52
C GLU A 219 1.95 -19.56 -9.04
N PRO A 220 2.74 -18.47 -8.95
CA PRO A 220 2.29 -17.12 -9.33
C PRO A 220 1.79 -17.03 -10.77
N HIS A 221 2.40 -17.78 -11.70
CA HIS A 221 2.01 -17.79 -13.11
C HIS A 221 0.60 -18.39 -13.32
N ARG A 222 0.22 -19.43 -12.55
CA ARG A 222 -1.13 -19.98 -12.60
C ARG A 222 -2.16 -19.03 -11.99
N ILE A 223 -1.77 -18.28 -10.96
CA ILE A 223 -2.62 -17.23 -10.37
C ILE A 223 -2.85 -16.09 -11.37
N VAL A 224 -1.86 -15.74 -12.20
CA VAL A 224 -2.07 -14.80 -13.32
C VAL A 224 -3.11 -15.34 -14.30
N VAL A 225 -3.05 -16.63 -14.66
CA VAL A 225 -4.07 -17.24 -15.54
C VAL A 225 -5.48 -17.16 -14.93
N LEU A 226 -5.60 -17.34 -13.60
CA LEU A 226 -6.89 -17.18 -12.90
C LEU A 226 -7.38 -15.73 -12.91
N ALA A 227 -6.48 -14.76 -12.76
CA ALA A 227 -6.82 -13.34 -12.79
C ALA A 227 -7.38 -12.92 -14.16
N GLU A 228 -6.75 -13.39 -15.25
CA GLU A 228 -7.08 -12.99 -16.63
C GLU A 228 -8.21 -13.81 -17.28
N ARG A 229 -8.79 -14.78 -16.57
CA ARG A 229 -9.78 -15.69 -17.16
C ARG A 229 -11.10 -14.97 -17.47
N SER A 230 -11.42 -14.75 -18.75
CA SER A 230 -12.70 -14.17 -19.18
C SER A 230 -13.89 -15.01 -18.72
N ALA A 231 -15.00 -14.34 -18.36
CA ALA A 231 -16.23 -14.98 -17.87
C ALA A 231 -16.96 -15.87 -18.90
N ASP A 232 -16.49 -15.94 -20.16
CA ASP A 232 -17.20 -16.60 -21.28
C ASP A 232 -16.97 -18.12 -21.41
N SER A 233 -16.16 -18.76 -20.56
CA SER A 233 -15.95 -20.22 -20.69
C SER A 233 -17.04 -21.10 -20.02
N GLY A 234 -18.24 -20.57 -19.77
CA GLY A 234 -19.32 -21.25 -19.04
C GLY A 234 -20.66 -21.37 -19.78
N ALA A 235 -20.76 -20.91 -21.02
CA ALA A 235 -21.96 -21.06 -21.85
C ALA A 235 -21.62 -21.88 -23.11
N ALA A 236 -21.44 -23.18 -22.93
CA ALA A 236 -21.50 -24.19 -23.98
C ALA A 236 -22.03 -25.50 -23.39
#